data_AF-A0A5J6Z887-F1
#
_entry.id   AF-A0A5J6Z887-F1
#
_cell.length_a   1.000
_cell.length_b   1.000
_cell.length_c   1.000
_cell.angle_alpha   90.00
_cell.angle_beta   90.00
_cell.angle_gamma   90.00
#
_symmetry.space_group_name_H-M   'P 1'
#
loop_
_entity.id
_entity.type
_entity.pdbx_description
1 polymer ?
#
loop_
_entity_poly.entity_id
_entity_poly.type
_entity_poly.pdbx_seq_one_letter_code
_entity_poly.pdbx_strand_id
1 'polypeptide(L)'
;MTPQDFLNITSVAAAVIVVVALMMVLWRAVTTRNDARRAVLSDVIFLSMAALFMCYSIYDRTAVTYEVVLFAGFFGALSTAAYARVITRGRR
;
A
#
# COMPACT_ATOMS: atom_id res chain seq x y z
N MET A 1 -27.97 14.15 4.68
CA MET A 1 -26.64 13.55 4.90
C MET A 1 -25.74 14.64 5.44
N THR A 2 -25.22 14.48 6.64
CA THR A 2 -24.24 15.44 7.15
C THR A 2 -22.91 15.22 6.40
N PRO A 3 -22.04 16.24 6.27
CA PRO A 3 -20.74 16.09 5.61
C PRO A 3 -19.86 14.98 6.23
N GLN A 4 -20.06 14.68 7.52
CA GLN A 4 -19.36 13.63 8.25
C GLN A 4 -19.81 12.23 7.80
N ASP A 5 -21.12 12.03 7.56
CA ASP A 5 -21.65 10.75 7.10
C ASP A 5 -21.06 10.35 5.74
N PHE A 6 -20.90 11.33 4.85
CA PHE A 6 -20.33 11.10 3.52
C PHE A 6 -18.85 10.68 3.58
N LEU A 7 -18.07 11.33 4.44
CA LEU A 7 -16.66 11.00 4.67
C LEU A 7 -16.51 9.58 5.23
N ASN A 8 -17.38 9.21 6.18
CA ASN A 8 -17.34 7.89 6.83
C ASN A 8 -17.69 6.77 5.84
N ILE A 9 -18.76 6.94 5.05
CA ILE A 9 -19.16 5.95 4.04
C ILE A 9 -18.05 5.75 3.01
N THR A 10 -17.47 6.85 2.51
CA THR A 10 -16.43 6.80 1.47
C THR A 10 -15.14 6.16 1.97
N SER A 11 -14.69 6.53 3.18
CA SER A 11 -13.47 5.97 3.78
C SER A 11 -13.62 4.48 4.13
N VAL A 12 -14.77 4.05 4.63
CA VAL A 12 -15.05 2.63 4.88
C VAL A 12 -15.10 1.84 3.57
N ALA A 13 -15.77 2.36 2.54
CA ALA A 13 -15.79 1.73 1.22
C ALA A 13 -14.38 1.58 0.64
N ALA A 14 -13.56 2.64 0.72
CA ALA A 14 -12.17 2.61 0.28
C ALA A 14 -11.35 1.57 1.06
N ALA A 15 -11.46 1.54 2.39
CA ALA A 15 -10.76 0.57 3.22
C ALA A 15 -11.15 -0.88 2.88
N VAL A 16 -12.44 -1.16 2.67
CA VAL A 16 -12.92 -2.50 2.26
C VAL A 16 -12.32 -2.91 0.91
N ILE A 17 -12.32 -2.02 -0.08
CA ILE A 17 -11.73 -2.30 -1.40
C ILE A 17 -10.24 -2.62 -1.27
N VAL A 18 -9.51 -1.83 -0.48
CA VAL A 18 -8.07 -2.04 -0.27
C VAL A 18 -7.79 -3.34 0.49
N VAL A 19 -8.59 -3.69 1.50
CA VAL A 19 -8.46 -4.98 2.20
C VAL A 19 -8.70 -6.15 1.24
N VAL A 20 -9.75 -6.09 0.42
CA VAL A 20 -10.04 -7.14 -0.55
C VAL A 20 -8.91 -7.27 -1.58
N ALA A 21 -8.38 -6.15 -2.07
CA ALA A 21 -7.21 -6.15 -2.95
C ALA A 21 -5.96 -6.73 -2.27
N LEU A 22 -5.68 -6.33 -1.02
CA LEU A 22 -4.55 -6.82 -0.23
C LEU A 22 -4.63 -8.35 -0.02
N MET A 23 -5.81 -8.88 0.28
CA MET A 23 -6.02 -10.33 0.42
C MET A 23 -5.77 -11.07 -0.90
N MET A 24 -6.21 -10.53 -2.04
CA MET A 24 -5.91 -11.12 -3.36
C MET A 24 -4.41 -11.10 -3.68
N VAL A 25 -3.74 -9.98 -3.39
CA VAL A 25 -2.30 -9.82 -3.63
C VAL A 25 -1.51 -10.76 -2.71
N LEU A 26 -1.88 -10.88 -1.44
CA LEU A 26 -1.24 -11.79 -0.49
C LEU A 26 -1.39 -13.25 -0.92
N TRP A 27 -2.59 -13.65 -1.34
CA TRP A 27 -2.83 -14.99 -1.90
C TRP A 27 -1.94 -15.27 -3.12
N ARG A 28 -1.83 -14.29 -4.03
CA ARG A 28 -0.92 -14.40 -5.19
C ARG A 28 0.55 -14.41 -4.80
N ALA A 29 0.95 -13.70 -3.75
CA ALA A 29 2.34 -13.62 -3.31
C ALA A 29 2.82 -14.98 -2.77
N VAL A 30 1.96 -15.70 -2.05
CA VAL A 30 2.24 -17.06 -1.54
C VAL A 30 2.17 -18.11 -2.64
N THR A 31 1.24 -17.98 -3.59
CA THR A 31 1.03 -18.99 -4.65
C THR A 31 2.07 -18.89 -5.78
N THR A 32 2.70 -17.74 -5.97
CA THR A 32 3.60 -17.51 -7.11
C THR A 32 5.00 -18.07 -6.87
N ARG A 33 5.48 -18.91 -7.80
CA ARG A 33 6.81 -19.55 -7.73
C ARG A 33 7.95 -18.75 -8.39
N ASN A 34 7.64 -17.63 -9.04
CA ASN A 34 8.62 -16.76 -9.69
C ASN A 34 9.05 -15.63 -8.75
N ASP A 35 10.34 -15.59 -8.40
CA ASP A 35 10.90 -14.63 -7.45
C ASP A 35 10.75 -13.17 -7.91
N ALA A 36 10.86 -12.90 -9.21
CA ALA A 36 10.70 -11.55 -9.75
C ALA A 36 9.25 -11.04 -9.57
N ARG A 37 8.26 -11.93 -9.75
CA ARG A 37 6.86 -11.58 -9.48
C ARG A 37 6.65 -11.36 -7.99
N ARG A 38 7.20 -12.22 -7.13
CA ARG A 38 7.06 -12.10 -5.67
C ARG A 38 7.62 -10.77 -5.13
N ALA A 39 8.73 -10.28 -5.72
CA ALA A 39 9.28 -8.96 -5.41
C ALA A 39 8.32 -7.81 -5.72
N VAL A 40 7.70 -7.82 -6.91
CA VAL A 40 6.70 -6.80 -7.28
C VAL A 40 5.44 -6.89 -6.41
N LEU A 41 4.98 -8.10 -6.09
CA LEU A 41 3.83 -8.28 -5.20
C LEU A 41 4.09 -7.76 -3.79
N SER A 42 5.32 -7.92 -3.26
CA SER A 42 5.74 -7.32 -1.99
C SER A 42 5.56 -5.80 -1.98
N ASP A 43 5.93 -5.14 -3.08
CA ASP A 43 5.81 -3.68 -3.21
C ASP A 43 4.34 -3.22 -3.21
N VAL A 44 3.46 -3.97 -3.88
CA VAL A 44 2.01 -3.71 -3.88
C VAL A 44 1.41 -3.91 -2.49
N ILE A 45 1.87 -4.92 -1.73
CA ILE A 45 1.42 -5.13 -0.34
C ILE A 45 1.81 -3.94 0.53
N PHE A 46 3.04 -3.44 0.40
CA PHE A 46 3.52 -2.30 1.19
C PHE A 46 2.70 -1.03 0.93
N LEU A 47 2.46 -0.67 -0.33
CA LEU A 47 1.61 0.48 -0.68
C LEU A 47 0.15 0.30 -0.25
N SER A 48 -0.37 -0.93 -0.33
CA SER A 48 -1.73 -1.24 0.15
C SER A 48 -1.85 -1.06 1.67
N MET A 49 -0.84 -1.45 2.45
CA MET A 49 -0.82 -1.18 3.89
C MET A 49 -0.73 0.31 4.20
N ALA A 50 0.08 1.07 3.45
CA ALA A 50 0.14 2.53 3.59
C ALA A 50 -1.21 3.20 3.30
N ALA A 51 -1.96 2.71 2.31
CA ALA A 51 -3.30 3.20 1.99
C ALA A 51 -4.33 2.91 3.11
N LEU A 52 -4.26 1.73 3.75
CA LEU A 52 -5.09 1.42 4.93
C LEU A 52 -4.75 2.33 6.11
N PHE A 53 -3.46 2.57 6.33
CA PHE A 53 -2.99 3.50 7.37
C PHE A 53 -3.44 4.95 7.12
N MET A 54 -3.46 5.39 5.85
CA MET A 54 -4.04 6.67 5.46
C MET A 54 -5.54 6.75 5.78
N CYS A 55 -6.31 5.69 5.52
CA CYS A 55 -7.73 5.65 5.87
C CYS A 55 -7.95 5.74 7.39
N TYR A 56 -7.09 5.09 8.19
CA TYR A 56 -7.11 5.21 9.65
C TYR A 56 -6.80 6.64 10.13
N SER A 57 -5.81 7.29 9.52
CA SER A 57 -5.40 8.67 9.85
C SER A 57 -6.51 9.72 9.67
N ILE A 58 -7.59 9.41 8.93
CA ILE A 58 -8.74 10.30 8.78
C ILE A 58 -9.52 10.42 10.11
N TYR A 59 -9.57 9.32 10.87
CA TYR A 59 -10.27 9.24 12.16
C TYR A 59 -9.37 9.65 13.32
N ASP A 60 -8.11 9.27 13.27
CA ASP A 60 -7.10 9.61 14.28
C ASP A 60 -6.27 10.81 13.80
N ARG A 61 -6.77 12.03 14.07
CA ARG A 61 -6.17 13.29 13.62
C ARG A 61 -4.93 13.65 14.42
N THR A 62 -3.86 12.89 14.27
CA THR A 62 -2.53 13.28 14.72
C THR A 62 -1.73 13.83 13.54
N ALA A 63 -0.87 14.83 13.77
CA ALA A 63 0.00 15.35 12.71
C ALA A 63 0.98 14.28 12.21
N VAL A 64 1.39 13.39 13.11
CA VAL A 64 2.41 12.36 12.87
C VAL A 64 1.92 11.27 11.92
N THR A 65 0.63 10.91 11.93
CA THR A 65 0.11 9.85 11.05
C THR A 65 0.22 10.21 9.57
N TYR A 66 -0.02 11.47 9.20
CA TYR A 66 0.14 11.92 7.80
C TYR A 66 1.59 11.95 7.34
N GLU A 67 2.53 12.33 8.21
CA GLU A 67 3.96 12.31 7.92
C GLU A 67 4.44 10.88 7.65
N VAL A 68 3.99 9.91 8.46
CA VAL A 68 4.31 8.50 8.27
C VAL A 68 3.78 7.98 6.93
N VAL A 69 2.56 8.34 6.52
CA VAL A 69 2.03 7.96 5.19
C VAL A 69 2.88 8.57 4.07
N LEU A 70 3.27 9.84 4.21
CA LEU A 70 4.10 10.52 3.22
C LEU A 70 5.45 9.80 3.06
N PHE A 71 6.13 9.49 4.16
CA PHE A 71 7.36 8.71 4.14
C PHE A 71 7.15 7.31 3.56
N ALA A 72 6.06 6.62 3.91
CA ALA A 72 5.73 5.32 3.34
C ALA A 72 5.58 5.41 1.80
N GLY A 73 4.97 6.46 1.27
CA GLY A 73 4.90 6.70 -0.17
C GLY A 73 6.28 6.85 -0.83
N PHE A 74 7.17 7.62 -0.22
CA PHE A 74 8.56 7.76 -0.70
C PHE A 74 9.34 6.44 -0.66
N PHE A 75 9.24 5.71 0.46
CA PHE A 75 9.89 4.41 0.60
C PHE A 75 9.35 3.36 -0.37
N GLY A 76 8.07 3.45 -0.75
CA GLY A 76 7.47 2.58 -1.76
C GLY A 76 8.16 2.76 -3.12
N ALA A 77 8.28 3.99 -3.61
CA ALA A 77 8.95 4.25 -4.89
C ALA A 77 10.45 3.86 -4.87
N LEU A 78 11.13 4.07 -3.74
CA LEU A 78 12.52 3.66 -3.56
C LEU A 78 12.68 2.13 -3.55
N SER A 79 11.76 1.42 -2.89
CA SER A 79 11.68 -0.05 -2.90
C SER A 79 11.58 -0.58 -4.32
N THR A 80 10.66 -0.07 -5.13
CA THR A 80 10.52 -0.49 -6.54
C THR A 80 11.81 -0.29 -7.34
N ALA A 81 12.45 0.88 -7.20
CA ALA A 81 13.68 1.19 -7.90
C ALA A 81 14.86 0.31 -7.46
N ALA A 82 14.95 -0.02 -6.17
CA ALA A 82 15.94 -0.93 -5.63
C ALA A 82 15.74 -2.36 -6.18
N TYR A 83 14.49 -2.86 -6.19
CA TYR A 83 14.18 -4.17 -6.75
C TYR A 83 14.48 -4.26 -8.26
N ALA A 84 14.17 -3.21 -9.02
CA ALA A 84 14.51 -3.16 -10.44
C ALA A 84 16.03 -3.33 -10.67
N ARG A 85 16.86 -2.64 -9.86
CA ARG A 85 18.33 -2.78 -9.93
C ARG A 85 18.82 -4.17 -9.55
N VAL A 86 18.21 -4.79 -8.54
CA VAL A 86 18.56 -6.16 -8.12
C VAL A 86 18.26 -7.15 -9.24
N ILE A 87 17.11 -7.02 -9.90
CA ILE A 87 16.70 -7.91 -11.00
C ILE A 87 17.58 -7.70 -12.24
N THR A 88 17.89 -6.44 -12.60
CA THR A 88 18.75 -6.13 -13.76
C THR A 88 20.24 -6.36 -13.49
N ARG A 89 20.62 -6.75 -12.26
CA ARG A 89 22.02 -6.86 -11.82
C ARG A 89 22.83 -5.59 -12.07
N GLY A 90 22.18 -4.43 -12.06
CA GLY A 90 22.80 -3.14 -12.37
C GLY A 90 23.23 -2.93 -13.83
N ARG A 91 22.89 -3.84 -14.76
CA ARG A 91 23.08 -3.61 -16.19
C ARG A 91 21.99 -2.66 -16.67
N ARG A 92 22.44 -1.49 -17.14
CA ARG A 92 21.59 -0.41 -17.65
C ARG A 92 20.93 -0.81 -18.94
#